data_AF-A0A3Q0TAZ4-F1
#
_entry.id   AF-A0A3Q0TAZ4-F1
#
_cell.length_a   1.000
_cell.length_b   1.000
_cell.length_c   1.000
_cell.angle_alpha   90.00
_cell.angle_beta   90.00
_cell.angle_gamma   90.00
#
_symmetry.space_group_name_H-M   'P 1'
#
loop_
_entity.id
_entity.type
_entity.pdbx_description
1 polymer ?
#
loop_
_entity_poly.entity_id
_entity_poly.type
_entity_poly.pdbx_seq_one_letter_code
_entity_poly.pdbx_strand_id
1 'polypeptide(L)'
;MDASAAREDACREYQSSLEDLTFNSKPHINMLTILAEENINFAKDIVAIIEAQISKVFMNIEYFHSELVFRLLPFSCEFVSSHTG
;
A
#
# COMPACT_ATOMS: atom_id res chain seq x y z
N MET A 1 18.28 11.15 12.82
CA MET A 1 17.95 10.56 11.50
C MET A 1 16.44 10.63 11.38
N ASP A 2 15.96 11.12 10.24
CA ASP A 2 14.56 11.51 10.07
C ASP A 2 13.64 10.29 10.01
N ALA A 3 12.61 10.24 10.85
CA ALA A 3 11.70 9.09 10.94
C ALA A 3 10.90 8.88 9.65
N SER A 4 10.74 9.92 8.81
CA SER A 4 10.09 9.80 7.50
C SER A 4 10.93 8.95 6.54
N ALA A 5 12.24 9.18 6.50
CA ALA A 5 13.13 8.43 5.61
C ALA A 5 13.13 6.93 5.95
N ALA A 6 13.12 6.59 7.24
CA ALA A 6 13.04 5.19 7.68
C ALA A 6 11.71 4.53 7.28
N ARG A 7 10.60 5.26 7.37
CA ARG A 7 9.27 4.79 6.94
C ARG A 7 9.23 4.55 5.44
N GLU A 8 9.77 5.48 4.65
CA GLU A 8 9.77 5.39 3.19
C GLU A 8 10.61 4.22 2.69
N ASP A 9 11.78 3.98 3.29
CA ASP A 9 12.61 2.82 2.96
C ASP A 9 11.89 1.51 3.32
N ALA A 10 11.31 1.41 4.53
CA ALA A 10 10.55 0.24 4.96
C ALA A 10 9.35 -0.06 4.06
N CYS A 11 8.58 0.97 3.70
CA CYS A 11 7.43 0.86 2.80
C CYS A 11 7.86 0.38 1.41
N ARG A 12 8.94 0.96 0.87
CA ARG A 12 9.48 0.61 -0.45
C ARG A 12 9.99 -0.83 -0.50
N GLU A 13 10.75 -1.27 0.51
CA GLU A 13 11.26 -2.64 0.57
C GLU A 13 10.14 -3.67 0.74
N TYR A 14 9.14 -3.35 1.57
CA TYR A 14 7.97 -4.20 1.75
C TYR A 14 7.17 -4.33 0.45
N GLN A 15 6.89 -3.21 -0.21
CA GLN A 15 6.16 -3.19 -1.47
C GLN A 15 6.88 -3.99 -2.56
N SER A 16 8.20 -3.78 -2.72
CA SER A 16 9.02 -4.53 -3.70
C SER A 16 8.95 -6.04 -3.45
N SER A 17 9.11 -6.45 -2.18
CA SER A 17 9.02 -7.88 -1.79
C SER A 17 7.62 -8.46 -2.00
N LEU A 18 6.59 -7.65 -1.84
CA LEU A 18 5.18 -8.04 -1.99
C LEU A 18 4.75 -8.12 -3.47
N GLU A 19 5.32 -7.28 -4.34
CA GLU A 19 5.10 -7.36 -5.79
C GLU A 19 5.71 -8.63 -6.38
N ASP A 20 6.83 -9.11 -5.84
CA ASP A 20 7.45 -10.36 -6.25
C ASP A 20 6.65 -11.61 -5.77
N LEU A 21 5.76 -11.45 -4.78
CA LEU A 21 4.84 -12.49 -4.29
C LEU A 21 3.68 -12.75 -5.28
N THR A 22 4.02 -13.08 -6.53
CA THR A 22 3.08 -13.46 -7.61
C THR A 22 2.62 -14.91 -7.49
N PHE A 23 3.42 -15.74 -6.83
CA PHE A 23 3.13 -17.13 -6.50
C PHE A 23 3.43 -17.36 -5.02
N ASN A 24 2.88 -18.42 -4.42
CA ASN A 24 3.17 -18.77 -3.04
C ASN A 24 4.64 -19.20 -2.91
N SER A 25 5.50 -18.24 -2.66
CA SER A 25 6.93 -18.43 -2.49
C SER A 25 7.28 -18.20 -1.03
N LYS A 26 7.57 -19.31 -0.33
CA LYS A 26 8.10 -19.33 1.03
C LYS A 26 9.20 -18.28 1.30
N PRO A 27 10.22 -18.07 0.43
CA PRO A 27 11.24 -17.06 0.70
C PRO A 27 10.67 -15.64 0.78
N HIS A 28 9.73 -15.25 -0.10
CA HIS A 28 9.12 -13.93 -0.06
C HIS A 28 8.18 -13.76 1.13
N ILE A 29 7.40 -14.80 1.50
CA ILE A 29 6.58 -14.75 2.72
C ILE A 29 7.46 -14.55 3.96
N ASN A 30 8.59 -15.26 4.02
CA ASN A 30 9.52 -15.14 5.14
C ASN A 30 10.17 -13.76 5.17
N MET A 31 10.57 -13.23 4.02
CA MET A 31 11.10 -11.87 3.86
C MET A 31 10.08 -10.83 4.33
N LEU A 32 8.82 -10.92 3.88
CA LEU A 32 7.74 -10.02 4.29
C LEU A 32 7.46 -10.11 5.80
N THR A 33 7.54 -11.30 6.37
CA THR A 33 7.39 -11.49 7.83
C THR A 33 8.51 -10.80 8.60
N ILE A 34 9.76 -10.99 8.17
CA ILE A 34 10.93 -10.34 8.78
C ILE A 34 10.82 -8.82 8.68
N LEU A 35 10.50 -8.29 7.48
CA LEU A 35 10.34 -6.86 7.27
C LEU A 35 9.21 -6.27 8.13
N ALA A 36 8.10 -6.98 8.32
CA ALA A 36 7.02 -6.55 9.21
C ALA A 36 7.44 -6.54 10.68
N GLU A 37 8.22 -7.52 11.12
CA GLU A 37 8.71 -7.64 12.49
C GLU A 37 9.74 -6.55 12.82
N GLU A 38 10.64 -6.23 11.88
CA GLU A 38 11.62 -5.16 12.03
C GLU A 38 10.97 -3.76 11.99
N ASN A 39 9.85 -3.63 11.27
CA ASN A 39 9.17 -2.36 11.03
C ASN A 39 7.78 -2.27 11.71
N ILE A 40 7.64 -2.84 12.91
CA ILE A 40 6.39 -2.80 13.71
C ILE A 40 5.89 -1.36 13.94
N ASN A 41 6.79 -0.39 14.04
CA ASN A 41 6.44 1.03 14.22
C ASN A 41 5.61 1.57 13.04
N PHE A 42 5.79 0.97 11.85
CA PHE A 42 5.11 1.30 10.61
C PHE A 42 4.05 0.27 10.21
N ALA A 43 3.59 -0.57 11.15
CA ALA A 43 2.63 -1.63 10.88
C ALA A 43 1.37 -1.13 10.16
N LYS A 44 0.91 0.09 10.46
CA LYS A 44 -0.25 0.70 9.77
C LYS A 44 -0.02 0.90 8.28
N ASP A 45 1.18 1.34 7.89
CA ASP A 45 1.55 1.50 6.48
C ASP A 45 1.69 0.15 5.79
N ILE A 46 2.34 -0.81 6.45
CA ILE A 46 2.51 -2.18 5.93
C ILE A 46 1.15 -2.83 5.66
N VAL A 47 0.19 -2.69 6.58
CA VAL A 47 -1.19 -3.18 6.39
C VAL A 47 -1.84 -2.51 5.17
N ALA A 48 -1.70 -1.20 5.01
CA ALA A 48 -2.27 -0.49 3.86
C ALA A 48 -1.68 -0.98 2.52
N ILE A 49 -0.38 -1.32 2.47
CA ILE A 49 0.27 -1.89 1.28
C ILE A 49 -0.31 -3.28 0.96
N ILE A 50 -0.49 -4.12 1.99
CA ILE A 50 -1.10 -5.46 1.83
C ILE A 50 -2.54 -5.34 1.35
N GLU A 51 -3.34 -4.46 1.95
CA GLU A 51 -4.73 -4.23 1.54
C GLU A 51 -4.81 -3.73 0.10
N ALA A 52 -3.94 -2.80 -0.29
CA ALA A 52 -3.85 -2.32 -1.67
C ALA A 52 -3.46 -3.43 -2.66
N GLN A 53 -2.51 -4.29 -2.30
CA GLN A 53 -2.10 -5.41 -3.14
C GLN A 53 -3.20 -6.47 -3.26
N ILE A 54 -3.88 -6.82 -2.16
CA ILE A 54 -5.03 -7.73 -2.18
C ILE A 54 -6.13 -7.13 -3.05
N SER A 55 -6.44 -5.85 -2.89
CA SER A 55 -7.43 -5.14 -3.71
C SER A 55 -7.04 -5.16 -5.20
N LYS A 56 -5.77 -4.90 -5.54
CA LYS A 56 -5.23 -4.96 -6.91
C LYS A 56 -5.32 -6.36 -7.50
N VAL A 57 -4.94 -7.39 -6.76
CA VAL A 57 -5.02 -8.78 -7.22
C VAL A 57 -6.48 -9.22 -7.35
N PHE A 58 -7.36 -8.83 -6.44
CA PHE A 58 -8.79 -9.09 -6.52
C PHE A 58 -9.43 -8.41 -7.74
N MET A 59 -9.05 -7.16 -8.02
CA MET A 59 -9.43 -6.43 -9.25
C MET A 59 -8.86 -7.08 -10.52
N ASN A 60 -7.69 -7.74 -10.43
CA ASN A 60 -7.10 -8.44 -11.57
C ASN A 60 -7.76 -9.82 -11.80
N ILE A 61 -8.21 -10.48 -10.74
CA ILE A 61 -9.02 -11.69 -10.81
C ILE A 61 -10.43 -11.36 -11.33
N GLU A 62 -10.95 -10.16 -11.03
CA GLU A 62 -12.21 -9.64 -11.56
C GLU A 62 -12.01 -8.42 -12.48
N TYR A 63 -11.52 -8.65 -13.70
CA TYR A 63 -11.82 -7.78 -14.85
C TYR A 63 -13.33 -7.81 -15.23
N PHE A 64 -14.23 -7.94 -14.25
CA PHE A 64 -15.63 -7.58 -14.31
C PHE A 64 -15.80 -6.37 -13.38
N HIS A 65 -16.28 -5.26 -13.91
CA HIS A 65 -16.66 -4.05 -13.15
C HIS A 65 -15.59 -2.96 -12.97
N SER A 66 -14.95 -2.61 -14.08
CA SER A 66 -14.32 -1.32 -14.39
C SER A 66 -15.15 -0.04 -14.10
N GLU A 67 -16.29 -0.10 -13.38
CA GLU A 67 -17.17 1.04 -13.09
C GLU A 67 -17.33 1.42 -11.61
N LEU A 68 -16.90 0.60 -10.63
CA LEU A 68 -17.23 0.91 -9.22
C LEU A 68 -16.25 1.87 -8.53
N VAL A 69 -14.95 1.83 -8.86
CA VAL A 69 -13.92 2.64 -8.19
C VAL A 69 -14.01 4.13 -8.56
N PHE A 70 -14.54 4.48 -9.74
CA PHE A 70 -14.80 5.87 -10.08
C PHE A 70 -16.01 6.46 -9.34
N ARG A 71 -16.87 5.63 -8.71
CA ARG A 71 -18.10 6.08 -8.02
C ARG A 71 -18.02 6.14 -6.49
N LEU A 72 -17.00 5.57 -5.83
CA LEU A 72 -17.01 5.43 -4.36
C LEU A 72 -15.92 6.19 -3.57
N LEU A 73 -15.13 7.07 -4.19
CA LEU A 73 -14.26 7.98 -3.45
C LEU A 73 -14.32 9.41 -4.01
N PRO A 74 -15.25 10.25 -3.55
CA PRO A 74 -15.01 11.69 -3.52
C PRO A 74 -14.09 11.95 -2.32
N PHE A 75 -12.78 11.77 -2.49
CA PHE A 75 -11.83 12.47 -1.62
C PHE A 75 -11.87 13.94 -2.03
N SER A 76 -12.87 14.66 -1.51
CA SER A 76 -12.87 16.12 -1.48
C SER A 76 -11.70 16.56 -0.61
N CYS A 77 -10.55 16.73 -1.22
CA CYS A 77 -9.44 17.49 -0.66
C CYS A 77 -9.12 18.64 -1.60
N GLU A 78 -10.00 19.64 -1.64
CA GLU A 78 -9.64 21.02 -1.96
C GLU A 78 -10.07 21.90 -0.79
N PHE A 79 -9.34 21.74 0.33
CA PHE A 79 -9.19 22.78 1.34
C PHE A 79 -7.82 23.43 1.13
N VAL A 80 -7.76 24.41 0.22
CA VAL A 80 -6.73 25.47 0.07
C VAL A 80 -7.12 26.22 -1.21
N SER A 81 -7.40 27.52 -1.28
CA SER A 81 -7.18 28.63 -0.37
C SER A 81 -8.17 29.73 -0.65
N SER A 82 -8.60 30.41 0.41
CA SER A 82 -9.02 31.80 0.37
C SER A 82 -8.01 32.64 -0.41
N HIS A 83 -8.46 33.34 -1.46
CA HIS A 83 -7.85 34.60 -1.84
C HIS A 83 -8.95 35.56 -2.27
N THR A 84 -9.02 36.64 -1.50
CA THR A 84 -9.75 37.89 -1.69
C THR A 84 -9.77 38.34 -3.15
N GLY A 85 -10.95 38.78 -3.62
CA GLY A 85 -11.15 39.45 -4.90
C GLY A 85 -12.61 39.76 -5.13
#